data_AF-A0A954JDW0-F1
#
_entry.id   AF-A0A954JDW0-F1
#
_cell.length_a   1.000
_cell.length_b   1.000
_cell.length_c   1.000
_cell.angle_alpha   90.00
_cell.angle_beta   90.00
_cell.angle_gamma   90.00
#
_symmetry.space_group_name_H-M   'P 1'
#
loop_
_entity.id
_entity.type
_entity.pdbx_description
1 polymer ?
#
loop_
_entity_poly.entity_id
_entity_poly.type
_entity_poly.pdbx_seq_one_letter_code
_entity_poly.pdbx_strand_id
1 'polypeptide(L)'
;RETLLRRVSLDLTGLPPTIEEMDAFLNDGEAGAYERAVDRLLGSVHYGEHLGRQWLDLARYADSNGFTIDSAREIWKYREWVIDALNQDMPFDQFTIEQIAGDMLPGANLSQKIATGFHRNTLVNEEGGTDDEQFRVESIVDRVSTTSAVFLGLTLGCAQCHDHKYDPFSQREFYQLFSFFNGADEPKLEIPTKE
;
A
#
# COMPACT_ATOMS: atom_id res chain seq x y z
N ARG A 1 -21.09 7.97 26.11
CA ARG A 1 -19.94 8.80 25.64
C ARG A 1 -18.65 7.97 25.66
N GLU A 2 -18.31 7.30 26.76
CA GLU A 2 -17.12 6.43 26.84
C GLU A 2 -17.00 5.40 25.70
N THR A 3 -18.05 4.61 25.47
CA THR A 3 -18.08 3.61 24.40
C THR A 3 -17.85 4.23 23.02
N LEU A 4 -18.30 5.47 22.81
CA LEU A 4 -18.15 6.17 21.54
C LEU A 4 -16.68 6.52 21.30
N LEU A 5 -16.00 7.14 22.28
CA LEU A 5 -14.57 7.44 22.19
C LEU A 5 -13.76 6.17 22.00
N ARG A 6 -14.02 5.13 22.80
CA ARG A 6 -13.30 3.86 22.69
C ARG A 6 -13.40 3.23 21.31
N ARG A 7 -14.59 3.24 20.70
CA ARG A 7 -14.78 2.69 19.34
C ARG A 7 -13.99 3.49 18.31
N VAL A 8 -14.17 4.81 18.29
CA VAL A 8 -13.49 5.63 17.28
C VAL A 8 -11.97 5.65 17.45
N SER A 9 -11.44 5.56 18.67
CA SER A 9 -10.00 5.38 18.90
C SER A 9 -9.50 4.05 18.33
N LEU A 10 -10.18 2.93 18.60
CA LEU A 10 -9.79 1.64 18.04
C LEU A 10 -9.91 1.62 16.51
N ASP A 11 -10.92 2.25 15.95
CA ASP A 11 -11.14 2.28 14.50
C ASP A 11 -10.08 3.16 13.79
N LEU A 12 -9.72 4.31 14.37
CA LEU A 12 -8.79 5.25 13.72
C LEU A 12 -7.32 4.94 14.02
N THR A 13 -6.98 4.55 15.24
CA THR A 13 -5.57 4.37 15.66
C THR A 13 -5.24 2.93 16.07
N GLY A 14 -6.22 2.03 16.13
CA GLY A 14 -6.02 0.66 16.62
C GLY A 14 -5.74 0.56 18.12
N LEU A 15 -5.77 1.68 18.85
CA LEU A 15 -5.43 1.76 20.27
C LEU A 15 -6.63 2.23 21.09
N PRO A 16 -6.83 1.71 22.32
CA PRO A 16 -7.80 2.31 23.23
C PRO A 16 -7.35 3.72 23.64
N PRO A 17 -8.27 4.64 23.94
CA PRO A 17 -7.92 5.96 24.47
C PRO A 17 -7.25 5.81 25.83
N THR A 18 -6.35 6.72 26.19
CA THR A 18 -5.82 6.78 27.55
C THR A 18 -6.90 7.21 28.55
N ILE A 19 -6.65 7.01 29.85
CA ILE A 19 -7.57 7.47 30.89
C ILE A 19 -7.72 8.99 30.84
N GLU A 20 -6.63 9.72 30.62
CA GLU A 20 -6.62 11.17 30.50
C GLU A 20 -7.42 11.66 29.29
N GLU A 21 -7.29 10.98 28.15
CA GLU A 21 -8.06 11.28 26.94
C GLU A 21 -9.55 11.01 27.12
N MET A 22 -9.90 9.94 27.86
CA MET A 22 -11.26 9.61 28.22
C MET A 22 -11.87 10.68 29.13
N ASP A 23 -11.19 11.00 30.23
CA ASP A 23 -11.65 12.00 31.20
C ASP A 23 -11.82 13.37 30.53
N ALA A 24 -10.87 13.77 29.68
CA ALA A 24 -10.97 15.02 28.92
C ALA A 24 -12.22 15.03 28.02
N PHE A 25 -12.50 13.95 27.29
CA PHE A 25 -13.68 13.86 26.41
C PHE A 25 -15.01 13.82 27.17
N LEU A 26 -15.05 13.18 28.34
CA LEU A 26 -16.26 13.12 29.17
C LEU A 26 -16.59 14.47 29.81
N ASN A 27 -15.56 15.22 30.19
CA ASN A 27 -15.69 16.53 30.83
C ASN A 27 -15.85 17.68 29.81
N ASP A 28 -15.60 17.44 28.53
CA ASP A 28 -15.86 18.41 27.46
C ASP A 28 -17.37 18.60 27.26
N GLY A 29 -17.88 19.76 27.67
CA GLY A 29 -19.29 20.15 27.54
C GLY A 29 -19.56 21.08 26.35
N GLU A 30 -18.54 21.44 25.57
CA GLU A 30 -18.70 22.34 24.44
C GLU A 30 -19.33 21.63 23.23
N ALA A 31 -20.01 22.40 22.38
CA ALA A 31 -20.45 21.89 21.09
C ALA A 31 -19.24 21.40 20.27
N GLY A 32 -19.37 20.27 19.57
CA GLY A 32 -18.29 19.73 18.75
C GLY A 32 -17.25 18.85 19.48
N ALA A 33 -17.51 18.43 20.72
CA ALA A 33 -16.56 17.64 21.52
C ALA A 33 -16.15 16.31 20.84
N TYR A 34 -17.05 15.70 20.08
CA TYR A 34 -16.77 14.46 19.36
C TYR A 34 -15.88 14.71 18.15
N GLU A 35 -16.19 15.74 17.37
CA GLU A 35 -15.46 16.16 16.19
C GLU A 35 -14.02 16.51 16.55
N ARG A 36 -13.79 17.29 17.62
CA ARG A 36 -12.42 17.57 18.10
C ARG A 36 -11.67 16.32 18.56
N ALA A 37 -12.37 15.35 19.16
CA ALA A 37 -11.76 14.08 19.54
C ALA A 37 -11.37 13.26 18.30
N VAL A 38 -12.20 13.27 17.25
CA VAL A 38 -11.90 12.65 15.95
C VAL A 38 -10.72 13.35 15.28
N ASP A 39 -10.70 14.68 15.21
CA ASP A 39 -9.61 15.46 14.62
C ASP A 39 -8.27 15.16 15.32
N ARG A 40 -8.28 15.04 16.66
CA ARG A 40 -7.10 14.64 17.43
C ARG A 40 -6.62 13.23 17.07
N LEU A 41 -7.54 12.29 16.87
CA LEU A 41 -7.20 10.91 16.51
C LEU A 41 -6.66 10.82 15.08
N LEU A 42 -7.26 11.54 14.13
CA LEU A 42 -6.77 11.65 12.75
C LEU A 42 -5.39 12.32 12.68
N GLY A 43 -5.12 13.29 13.56
CA GLY A 43 -3.82 13.93 13.69
C GLY A 43 -2.77 13.13 14.48
N SER A 44 -3.09 11.92 14.95
CA SER A 44 -2.15 11.04 15.67
C SER A 44 -1.25 10.29 14.68
N VAL A 45 0.03 10.11 15.02
CA VAL A 45 0.94 9.26 14.21
C VAL A 45 0.44 7.81 14.07
N HIS A 46 -0.32 7.35 15.07
CA HIS A 46 -0.91 6.01 15.09
C HIS A 46 -2.03 5.83 14.07
N TYR A 47 -2.60 6.92 13.52
CA TYR A 47 -3.59 6.84 12.45
C TYR A 47 -2.97 6.23 11.19
N GLY A 48 -1.87 6.79 10.70
CA GLY A 48 -1.14 6.28 9.54
C GLY A 48 -0.57 4.87 9.79
N GLU A 49 -0.13 4.56 11.01
CA GLU A 49 0.31 3.20 11.37
C GLU A 49 -0.85 2.19 11.28
N HIS A 50 -2.02 2.53 11.81
CA HIS A 50 -3.16 1.62 11.84
C HIS A 50 -3.77 1.40 10.46
N LEU A 51 -4.06 2.48 9.74
CA LEU A 51 -4.67 2.44 8.41
C LEU A 51 -3.65 1.92 7.38
N GLY A 52 -2.38 2.29 7.53
CA GLY A 52 -1.29 1.83 6.68
C GLY A 52 -1.18 0.32 6.60
N ARG A 53 -1.42 -0.42 7.70
CA ARG A 53 -1.44 -1.90 7.65
C ARG A 53 -2.41 -2.45 6.62
N GLN A 54 -3.63 -1.91 6.54
CA GLN A 54 -4.62 -2.37 5.57
C GLN A 54 -4.16 -2.10 4.14
N TRP A 55 -3.54 -0.94 3.90
CA TRP A 55 -2.96 -0.62 2.60
C TRP A 55 -1.78 -1.53 2.25
N LEU A 56 -0.93 -1.84 3.23
CA LEU A 56 0.24 -2.70 3.05
C LEU A 56 -0.16 -4.13 2.68
N ASP A 57 -1.26 -4.64 3.23
CA ASP A 57 -1.84 -5.92 2.82
C ASP A 57 -2.25 -5.89 1.33
N LEU A 58 -2.94 -4.82 0.89
CA LEU A 58 -3.31 -4.62 -0.52
C LEU A 58 -2.08 -4.49 -1.43
N ALA A 59 -1.03 -3.84 -0.95
CA ALA A 59 0.22 -3.66 -1.66
C ALA A 59 1.11 -4.92 -1.68
N ARG A 60 0.70 -6.02 -1.02
CA ARG A 60 1.48 -7.27 -0.84
C ARG A 60 2.81 -7.04 -0.12
N TYR A 61 2.85 -6.07 0.79
CA TYR A 61 4.04 -5.82 1.59
C TYR A 61 4.32 -7.02 2.50
N ALA A 62 5.59 -7.43 2.54
CA ALA A 62 6.10 -8.41 3.50
C ALA A 62 7.55 -8.04 3.84
N ASP A 63 8.01 -8.46 5.02
CA ASP A 63 9.42 -8.33 5.43
C ASP A 63 10.29 -9.50 4.92
N SER A 64 9.71 -10.41 4.11
CA SER A 64 10.39 -11.52 3.45
C SER A 64 10.03 -11.66 1.97
N ASN A 65 10.87 -12.34 1.20
CA ASN A 65 10.77 -12.54 -0.25
C ASN A 65 9.62 -13.48 -0.65
N GLY A 66 9.19 -14.36 0.25
CA GLY A 66 8.28 -15.46 -0.05
C GLY A 66 8.96 -16.66 -0.72
N PHE A 67 8.15 -17.53 -1.30
CA PHE A 67 8.56 -18.84 -1.85
C PHE A 67 9.26 -19.73 -0.81
N THR A 68 10.02 -20.75 -1.25
CA THR A 68 10.56 -21.77 -0.33
C THR A 68 11.72 -21.26 0.53
N ILE A 69 12.58 -20.38 0.01
CA ILE A 69 13.72 -19.84 0.77
C ILE A 69 13.26 -18.73 1.73
N ASP A 70 12.29 -17.91 1.32
CA ASP A 70 11.66 -16.86 2.13
C ASP A 70 12.66 -15.97 2.90
N SER A 71 13.74 -15.54 2.23
CA SER A 71 14.76 -14.67 2.84
C SER A 71 14.17 -13.32 3.23
N ALA A 72 14.80 -12.65 4.20
CA ALA A 72 14.45 -11.28 4.56
C ALA A 72 14.64 -10.31 3.37
N ARG A 73 13.77 -9.30 3.26
CA ARG A 73 13.84 -8.25 2.23
C ARG A 73 13.90 -6.86 2.83
N GLU A 74 14.70 -6.00 2.21
CA GLU A 74 14.87 -4.61 2.63
C GLU A 74 13.96 -3.68 1.81
N ILE A 75 12.69 -3.60 2.19
CA ILE A 75 11.73 -2.68 1.54
C ILE A 75 10.94 -1.81 2.54
N TRP A 76 11.30 -1.83 3.82
CA TRP A 76 10.60 -1.11 4.89
C TRP A 76 10.40 0.40 4.62
N LYS A 77 11.25 1.01 3.80
CA LYS A 77 11.07 2.40 3.35
C LYS A 77 9.76 2.65 2.59
N TYR A 78 9.25 1.66 1.86
CA TYR A 78 7.92 1.73 1.26
C TYR A 78 6.82 1.74 2.34
N ARG A 79 6.95 0.92 3.40
CA ARG A 79 6.03 0.95 4.54
C ARG A 79 6.02 2.32 5.21
N GLU A 80 7.20 2.89 5.49
CA GLU A 80 7.29 4.23 6.07
C GLU A 80 6.64 5.26 5.16
N TRP A 81 6.87 5.18 3.84
CA TRP A 81 6.24 6.08 2.88
C TRP A 81 4.71 6.01 2.94
N VAL A 82 4.11 4.82 3.03
CA VAL A 82 2.65 4.65 3.17
C VAL A 82 2.15 5.28 4.47
N ILE A 83 2.82 5.02 5.59
CA ILE A 83 2.45 5.58 6.90
C ILE A 83 2.53 7.12 6.88
N ASP A 84 3.63 7.65 6.33
CA ASP A 84 3.87 9.09 6.21
C ASP A 84 2.84 9.76 5.30
N ALA A 85 2.51 9.16 4.15
CA ALA A 85 1.53 9.70 3.23
C ALA A 85 0.13 9.78 3.85
N LEU A 86 -0.27 8.77 4.64
CA LEU A 86 -1.54 8.78 5.36
C LEU A 86 -1.56 9.82 6.49
N ASN A 87 -0.49 9.92 7.27
CA ASN A 87 -0.37 10.91 8.34
C ASN A 87 -0.30 12.36 7.83
N GLN A 88 0.15 12.57 6.59
CA GLN A 88 0.18 13.87 5.93
C GLN A 88 -1.12 14.23 5.21
N ASP A 89 -2.15 13.38 5.32
CA ASP A 89 -3.42 13.52 4.60
C ASP A 89 -3.18 13.73 3.08
N MET A 90 -2.30 12.91 2.51
CA MET A 90 -1.97 12.99 1.09
C MET A 90 -3.24 12.75 0.25
N PRO A 91 -3.57 13.65 -0.69
CA PRO A 91 -4.68 13.45 -1.60
C PRO A 91 -4.57 12.10 -2.34
N PHE A 92 -5.69 11.36 -2.40
CA PHE A 92 -5.69 10.00 -2.92
C PHE A 92 -5.25 9.91 -4.40
N ASP A 93 -5.50 10.96 -5.19
CA ASP A 93 -5.02 11.07 -6.56
C ASP A 93 -3.48 11.12 -6.61
N GLN A 94 -2.84 11.94 -5.77
CA GLN A 94 -1.38 11.98 -5.65
C GLN A 94 -0.83 10.66 -5.11
N PHE A 95 -1.44 10.11 -4.06
CA PHE A 95 -1.06 8.81 -3.48
C PHE A 95 -1.10 7.68 -4.50
N THR A 96 -2.06 7.72 -5.42
CA THR A 96 -2.18 6.78 -6.53
C THR A 96 -1.10 7.01 -7.59
N ILE A 97 -0.91 8.26 -8.03
CA ILE A 97 0.08 8.60 -9.07
C ILE A 97 1.49 8.21 -8.63
N GLU A 98 1.88 8.52 -7.39
CA GLU A 98 3.24 8.21 -6.92
C GLU A 98 3.51 6.70 -6.82
N GLN A 99 2.50 5.90 -6.47
CA GLN A 99 2.65 4.45 -6.40
C GLN A 99 2.68 3.76 -7.77
N ILE A 100 1.90 4.28 -8.73
CA ILE A 100 1.84 3.69 -10.09
C ILE A 100 3.02 4.16 -10.95
N ALA A 101 3.44 5.42 -10.84
CA ALA A 101 4.39 6.04 -11.77
C ALA A 101 5.23 7.16 -11.14
N GLY A 102 5.46 7.13 -9.83
CA GLY A 102 6.22 8.16 -9.11
C GLY A 102 7.65 8.34 -9.61
N ASP A 103 8.32 7.27 -10.01
CA ASP A 103 9.66 7.28 -10.61
C ASP A 103 9.69 7.89 -12.03
N MET A 104 8.56 7.87 -12.74
CA MET A 104 8.39 8.47 -14.07
C MET A 104 8.03 9.95 -14.04
N LEU A 105 7.79 10.54 -12.86
CA LEU A 105 7.48 11.96 -12.74
C LEU A 105 8.69 12.85 -13.14
N PRO A 106 8.46 14.00 -13.80
CA PRO A 106 9.56 14.92 -14.14
C PRO A 106 10.32 15.37 -12.90
N GLY A 107 11.61 15.03 -12.82
CA GLY A 107 12.44 15.35 -11.65
C GLY A 107 12.06 14.57 -10.39
N ALA A 108 11.52 13.35 -10.54
CA ALA A 108 11.11 12.47 -9.45
C ALA A 108 12.11 12.46 -8.29
N ASN A 109 11.64 12.87 -7.12
CA ASN A 109 12.43 12.87 -5.90
C ASN A 109 12.53 11.44 -5.31
N LEU A 110 13.35 11.27 -4.28
CA LEU A 110 13.54 9.96 -3.65
C LEU A 110 12.25 9.38 -3.06
N SER A 111 11.41 10.21 -2.44
CA SER A 111 10.12 9.79 -1.87
C SER A 111 9.21 9.19 -2.94
N GLN A 112 9.12 9.86 -4.10
CA GLN A 112 8.30 9.41 -5.23
C GLN A 112 8.82 8.10 -5.83
N LYS A 113 10.14 7.92 -5.89
CA LYS A 113 10.74 6.64 -6.31
C LYS A 113 10.47 5.52 -5.31
N ILE A 114 10.48 5.82 -4.01
CA ILE A 114 10.13 4.85 -2.96
C ILE A 114 8.65 4.45 -3.09
N ALA A 115 7.75 5.39 -3.38
CA ALA A 115 6.32 5.14 -3.58
C ALA A 115 6.06 4.11 -4.68
N THR A 116 6.79 4.17 -5.79
CA THR A 116 6.70 3.18 -6.89
C THR A 116 7.13 1.77 -6.46
N GLY A 117 7.68 1.62 -5.26
CA GLY A 117 7.88 0.36 -4.56
C GLY A 117 6.64 -0.54 -4.46
N PHE A 118 5.41 -0.01 -4.64
CA PHE A 118 4.19 -0.80 -4.80
C PHE A 118 4.36 -1.95 -5.83
N HIS A 119 5.02 -1.67 -6.96
CA HIS A 119 5.29 -2.66 -8.01
C HIS A 119 6.44 -3.62 -7.66
N ARG A 120 7.25 -3.31 -6.64
CA ARG A 120 8.37 -4.13 -6.14
C ARG A 120 7.96 -5.11 -5.03
N ASN A 121 6.68 -5.12 -4.65
CA ASN A 121 6.11 -6.06 -3.68
C ASN A 121 5.68 -7.41 -4.26
N THR A 122 6.04 -7.71 -5.52
CA THR A 122 5.93 -9.07 -6.05
C THR A 122 6.83 -10.01 -5.23
N LEU A 123 6.43 -11.27 -5.10
CA LEU A 123 7.29 -12.29 -4.47
C LEU A 123 8.61 -12.43 -5.23
N VAL A 124 9.68 -12.81 -4.54
CA VAL A 124 11.01 -13.00 -5.10
C VAL A 124 11.43 -14.46 -4.96
N ASN A 125 11.65 -15.13 -6.08
CA ASN A 125 12.09 -16.52 -6.08
C ASN A 125 13.63 -16.59 -6.11
N GLU A 126 14.20 -17.15 -5.05
CA GLU A 126 15.66 -17.35 -4.90
C GLU A 126 16.07 -18.82 -5.06
N GLU A 127 15.13 -19.71 -5.43
CA GLU A 127 15.39 -21.13 -5.58
C GLU A 127 16.33 -21.41 -6.75
N GLY A 128 17.33 -22.27 -6.49
CA GLY A 128 18.26 -22.72 -7.52
C GLY A 128 17.55 -23.52 -8.62
N GLY A 129 17.70 -23.09 -9.87
CA GLY A 129 17.06 -23.72 -11.03
C GLY A 129 15.79 -23.03 -11.51
N THR A 130 15.41 -21.90 -10.89
CA THR A 130 14.36 -21.01 -11.42
C THR A 130 14.75 -20.48 -12.80
N ASP A 131 13.78 -20.41 -13.71
CA ASP A 131 13.94 -19.73 -15.00
C ASP A 131 13.70 -18.23 -14.83
N ASP A 132 14.72 -17.41 -15.10
CA ASP A 132 14.68 -15.96 -14.90
C ASP A 132 13.54 -15.29 -15.69
N GLU A 133 13.27 -15.75 -16.91
CA GLU A 133 12.23 -15.18 -17.75
C GLU A 133 10.83 -15.59 -17.28
N GLN A 134 10.67 -16.84 -16.85
CA GLN A 134 9.42 -17.28 -16.22
C GLN A 134 9.11 -16.41 -14.99
N PHE A 135 10.07 -16.24 -14.08
CA PHE A 135 9.89 -15.45 -12.87
C PHE A 135 9.57 -13.98 -13.16
N ARG A 136 10.23 -13.39 -14.17
CA ARG A 136 9.94 -12.03 -14.65
C ARG A 136 8.50 -11.90 -15.16
N VAL A 137 8.04 -12.86 -15.97
CA VAL A 137 6.67 -12.88 -16.50
C VAL A 137 5.63 -13.03 -15.38
N GLU A 138 5.85 -13.93 -14.42
CA GLU A 138 4.98 -14.11 -13.26
C GLU A 138 4.87 -12.83 -12.42
N SER A 139 5.99 -12.13 -12.20
CA SER A 139 6.01 -10.84 -11.52
C SER A 139 5.18 -9.78 -12.25
N ILE A 140 5.20 -9.75 -13.59
CA ILE A 140 4.39 -8.80 -14.36
C ILE A 140 2.91 -9.16 -14.31
N VAL A 141 2.55 -10.45 -14.41
CA VAL A 141 1.17 -10.92 -14.23
C VAL A 141 0.62 -10.48 -12.87
N ASP A 142 1.42 -10.64 -11.83
CA ASP A 142 1.09 -10.25 -10.46
C ASP A 142 0.91 -8.72 -10.34
N ARG A 143 1.77 -7.91 -10.99
CA ARG A 143 1.59 -6.44 -11.08
C ARG A 143 0.29 -6.03 -11.75
N VAL A 144 -0.06 -6.65 -12.88
CA VAL A 144 -1.32 -6.37 -13.59
C VAL A 144 -2.52 -6.69 -12.70
N SER A 145 -2.49 -7.87 -12.09
CA SER A 145 -3.58 -8.38 -11.24
C SER A 145 -3.75 -7.53 -9.99
N THR A 146 -2.65 -7.16 -9.33
CA THR A 146 -2.68 -6.32 -8.13
C THR A 146 -3.13 -4.90 -8.46
N THR A 147 -2.59 -4.28 -9.51
CA THR A 147 -2.96 -2.90 -9.88
C THR A 147 -4.44 -2.80 -10.22
N SER A 148 -4.97 -3.76 -10.98
CA SER A 148 -6.39 -3.81 -11.32
C SER A 148 -7.28 -4.05 -10.10
N ALA A 149 -6.90 -4.96 -9.20
CA ALA A 149 -7.68 -5.22 -7.99
C ALA A 149 -7.68 -4.01 -7.03
N VAL A 150 -6.50 -3.43 -6.76
CA VAL A 150 -6.32 -2.38 -5.74
C VAL A 150 -6.83 -1.02 -6.21
N PHE A 151 -6.49 -0.60 -7.43
CA PHE A 151 -6.82 0.75 -7.90
C PHE A 151 -8.09 0.82 -8.75
N LEU A 152 -8.46 -0.26 -9.44
CA LEU A 152 -9.63 -0.27 -10.32
C LEU A 152 -10.81 -1.01 -9.69
N GLY A 153 -10.60 -1.80 -8.62
CA GLY A 153 -11.63 -2.66 -8.04
C GLY A 153 -12.06 -3.79 -8.99
N LEU A 154 -11.19 -4.19 -9.92
CA LEU A 154 -11.47 -5.17 -10.97
C LEU A 154 -10.70 -6.47 -10.77
N THR A 155 -11.36 -7.61 -10.99
CA THR A 155 -10.72 -8.94 -10.94
C THR A 155 -10.07 -9.32 -12.27
N LEU A 156 -9.34 -8.38 -12.89
CA LEU A 156 -8.76 -8.58 -14.23
C LEU A 156 -7.78 -9.77 -14.28
N GLY A 157 -7.18 -10.17 -13.14
CA GLY A 157 -6.34 -11.37 -13.05
C GLY A 157 -7.01 -12.66 -13.54
N CYS A 158 -8.35 -12.78 -13.47
CA CYS A 158 -9.04 -13.94 -14.06
C CYS A 158 -8.92 -13.99 -15.59
N ALA A 159 -8.68 -12.84 -16.24
CA ALA A 159 -8.52 -12.75 -17.68
C ALA A 159 -7.14 -13.24 -18.19
N GLN A 160 -6.22 -13.61 -17.29
CA GLN A 160 -4.89 -14.10 -17.65
C GLN A 160 -4.98 -15.34 -18.58
N CYS A 161 -5.82 -16.31 -18.23
CA CYS A 161 -5.86 -17.62 -18.91
C CYS A 161 -7.00 -17.76 -19.92
N HIS A 162 -8.06 -16.95 -19.80
CA HIS A 162 -9.25 -16.99 -20.64
C HIS A 162 -9.99 -15.64 -20.55
N ASP A 163 -10.98 -15.38 -21.40
CA ASP A 163 -11.83 -14.18 -21.23
C ASP A 163 -12.52 -14.20 -19.86
N HIS A 164 -12.57 -13.06 -19.19
CA HIS A 164 -13.09 -12.95 -17.83
C HIS A 164 -14.52 -13.51 -17.74
N LYS A 165 -14.79 -14.31 -16.69
CA LYS A 165 -16.01 -15.13 -16.60
C LYS A 165 -17.30 -14.30 -16.55
N TYR A 166 -17.26 -13.14 -15.88
CA TYR A 166 -18.44 -12.32 -15.60
C TYR A 166 -18.34 -10.92 -16.21
N ASP A 167 -17.21 -10.24 -15.98
CA ASP A 167 -16.94 -8.91 -16.56
C ASP A 167 -16.51 -8.97 -18.04
N PRO A 168 -16.76 -7.91 -18.83
CA PRO A 168 -16.51 -7.87 -20.27
C PRO A 168 -15.04 -7.59 -20.61
N PHE A 169 -14.11 -8.32 -19.99
CA PHE A 169 -12.67 -8.21 -20.28
C PHE A 169 -12.18 -9.47 -20.99
N SER A 170 -11.60 -9.28 -22.16
CA SER A 170 -10.96 -10.36 -22.90
C SER A 170 -9.56 -10.67 -22.36
N GLN A 171 -9.09 -11.89 -22.61
CA GLN A 171 -7.69 -12.25 -22.37
C GLN A 171 -6.74 -11.31 -23.13
N ARG A 172 -7.14 -10.87 -24.33
CA ARG A 172 -6.35 -9.92 -25.11
C ARG A 172 -6.13 -8.60 -24.36
N GLU A 173 -7.15 -8.07 -23.71
CA GLU A 173 -7.05 -6.82 -22.95
C GLU A 173 -6.16 -6.97 -21.71
N PHE A 174 -6.20 -8.14 -21.05
CA PHE A 174 -5.23 -8.46 -19.99
C PHE A 174 -3.79 -8.34 -20.49
N TYR A 175 -3.46 -8.95 -21.63
CA TYR A 175 -2.11 -8.88 -22.19
C TYR A 175 -1.76 -7.52 -22.81
N GLN A 176 -2.75 -6.71 -23.20
CA GLN A 176 -2.52 -5.30 -23.53
C GLN A 176 -2.10 -4.51 -22.29
N LEU A 177 -2.75 -4.73 -21.15
CA LEU A 177 -2.33 -4.10 -19.90
C LEU A 177 -0.95 -4.61 -19.43
N PHE A 178 -0.71 -5.92 -19.55
CA PHE A 178 0.60 -6.53 -19.30
C PHE A 178 1.72 -5.82 -20.06
N SER A 179 1.48 -5.45 -21.33
CA SER A 179 2.49 -4.79 -22.15
C SER A 179 3.00 -3.47 -21.58
N PHE A 180 2.18 -2.71 -20.83
CA PHE A 180 2.60 -1.48 -20.16
C PHE A 180 3.62 -1.76 -19.05
N PHE A 181 3.40 -2.81 -18.26
CA PHE A 181 4.31 -3.19 -17.16
C PHE A 181 5.54 -3.97 -17.62
N ASN A 182 5.48 -4.58 -18.81
CA ASN A 182 6.58 -5.37 -19.38
C ASN A 182 7.79 -4.52 -19.82
N GLY A 183 7.64 -3.20 -19.90
CA GLY A 183 8.73 -2.27 -20.22
C GLY A 183 9.45 -1.67 -19.01
N ALA A 184 9.13 -2.13 -17.79
CA ALA A 184 9.73 -1.58 -16.57
C ALA A 184 11.20 -2.00 -16.42
N ASP A 185 12.04 -1.05 -16.04
CA ASP A 185 13.38 -1.32 -15.50
C ASP A 185 13.29 -1.47 -13.98
N GLU A 186 14.09 -2.36 -13.41
CA GLU A 186 14.01 -2.74 -11.99
C GLU A 186 15.35 -2.51 -11.27
N PRO A 187 15.89 -1.29 -11.27
CA PRO A 187 17.17 -1.01 -10.66
C PRO A 187 17.10 -1.17 -9.14
N LYS A 188 18.21 -1.62 -8.55
CA LYS A 188 18.40 -1.51 -7.10
C LYS A 188 18.74 -0.06 -6.76
N LEU A 189 17.88 0.57 -5.96
CA LEU A 189 18.10 1.92 -5.43
C LEU A 189 18.66 1.84 -4.02
N GLU A 190 19.83 2.46 -3.81
CA GLU A 190 20.35 2.67 -2.45
C GLU A 190 19.63 3.85 -1.81
N ILE A 191 18.95 3.59 -0.70
CA ILE A 191 18.21 4.61 0.04
C ILE A 191 19.04 4.99 1.26
N PRO A 192 19.50 6.25 1.39
CA PRO A 192 20.25 6.67 2.56
C PRO A 192 19.43 6.50 3.85
N THR A 193 20.04 5.86 4.83
CA THR A 193 19.57 5.82 6.21
C THR A 193 20.08 7.05 6.98
N LYS A 194 19.41 7.41 8.08
CA LYS A 194 19.89 8.48 8.97
C LYS A 194 21.13 8.05 9.78
N GLU A 195 21.42 6.75 9.79
CA GLU A 195 22.61 6.09 10.32
C GLU A 195 23.65 5.95 9.20
#